data_AF-A0A1J3CBL9-F1
#
_entry.id   AF-A0A1J3CBL9-F1
#
_cell.length_a   1.000
_cell.length_b   1.000
_cell.length_c   1.000
_cell.angle_alpha   90.00
_cell.angle_beta   90.00
_cell.angle_gamma   90.00
#
_symmetry.space_group_name_H-M   'P 1'
#
loop_
_entity.id
_entity.type
_entity.pdbx_description
1 polymer ?
#
loop_
_entity_poly.entity_id
_entity_poly.type
_entity_poly.pdbx_seq_one_letter_code
_entity_poly.pdbx_strand_id
1 'polypeptide(L)'
;SHCNNEIVVAKVKSLEMSENRSLRRVHVLANHILRSPPPPLNVSLTRDACLQYSPPELNESCRFEVKEMRKLLDGHNLEDRDWLYGLMMQSNLFNRKERGGKIFVSPDYNQT
;
A
#
# COMPACT_ATOMS: atom_id res chain seq x y z
N SER A 1 -0.67 -7.29 55.80
CA SER A 1 -0.90 -8.35 54.80
C SER A 1 -2.15 -8.14 53.93
N HIS A 2 -2.75 -6.94 53.86
CA HIS A 2 -4.02 -6.71 53.14
C HIS A 2 -3.89 -6.03 51.76
N CYS A 3 -2.74 -5.47 51.36
CA CYS A 3 -2.60 -4.80 50.06
C CYS A 3 -2.33 -5.74 48.86
N ASN A 4 -1.92 -6.99 49.08
CA ASN A 4 -1.54 -7.88 47.98
C ASN A 4 -2.75 -8.59 47.34
N ASN A 5 -3.87 -8.71 48.06
CA ASN A 5 -5.04 -9.44 47.56
C ASN A 5 -5.92 -8.57 46.63
N GLU A 6 -6.03 -7.26 46.88
CA GLU A 6 -6.83 -6.37 46.03
C GLU A 6 -6.21 -6.15 44.63
N ILE A 7 -4.87 -6.10 44.56
CA ILE A 7 -4.14 -5.93 43.30
C ILE A 7 -4.30 -7.17 42.40
N VAL A 8 -4.29 -8.37 42.98
CA VAL A 8 -4.49 -9.63 42.24
C VAL A 8 -5.91 -9.72 41.70
N VAL A 9 -6.93 -9.36 42.49
CA VAL A 9 -8.33 -9.38 42.06
C VAL A 9 -8.60 -8.36 40.94
N ALA A 10 -7.98 -7.17 41.00
CA ALA A 10 -8.08 -6.17 39.94
C ALA A 10 -7.37 -6.61 38.64
N LYS A 11 -6.25 -7.34 38.75
CA LYS A 11 -5.52 -7.88 37.58
C LYS A 11 -6.30 -9.01 36.91
N VAL A 12 -6.92 -9.90 37.68
CA VAL A 12 -7.77 -11.00 37.18
C VAL A 12 -9.03 -10.47 36.51
N LYS A 13 -9.73 -9.49 37.12
CA LYS A 13 -10.89 -8.81 36.50
C LYS A 13 -10.54 -8.08 35.19
N SER A 14 -9.33 -7.52 35.09
CA SER A 14 -8.87 -6.82 33.88
C SER A 14 -8.54 -7.77 32.73
N LEU A 15 -8.06 -8.98 33.03
CA LEU A 15 -7.79 -10.03 32.04
C LEU A 15 -9.10 -10.62 31.47
N GLU A 16 -10.10 -10.95 32.30
CA GLU A 16 -11.41 -11.46 31.83
C GLU A 16 -12.21 -10.43 31.00
N MET A 17 -12.07 -9.13 31.30
CA MET A 17 -12.77 -8.07 30.57
C MET A 17 -12.15 -7.80 29.18
N SER A 18 -10.84 -8.05 29.02
CA SER A 18 -10.11 -7.96 27.75
C SER A 18 -10.46 -9.13 26.82
N GLU A 19 -10.55 -10.34 27.36
CA GLU A 19 -10.93 -11.56 26.63
C GLU A 19 -12.36 -11.47 26.07
N ASN A 20 -13.31 -10.91 26.83
CA ASN A 20 -14.68 -10.71 26.33
C ASN A 20 -14.75 -9.76 25.12
N ARG A 21 -13.88 -8.75 25.06
CA ARG A 21 -13.86 -7.79 23.94
C ARG A 21 -13.23 -8.41 22.69
N SER A 22 -12.13 -9.15 22.83
CA SER A 22 -11.51 -9.85 21.71
C SER A 22 -12.42 -10.96 21.20
N LEU A 23 -13.03 -11.75 22.08
CA LEU A 23 -14.00 -12.79 21.71
C LEU A 23 -15.24 -12.21 21.02
N ARG A 24 -15.77 -11.07 21.51
CA ARG A 24 -16.89 -10.40 20.83
C ARG A 24 -16.52 -9.93 19.43
N ARG A 25 -15.31 -9.38 19.24
CA ARG A 25 -14.82 -8.95 17.92
C ARG A 25 -14.62 -10.13 16.98
N VAL A 26 -14.02 -11.21 17.46
CA VAL A 26 -13.83 -12.45 16.69
C VAL A 26 -15.19 -13.04 16.31
N HIS A 27 -16.16 -13.07 17.23
CA HIS A 27 -17.51 -13.55 16.96
C HIS A 27 -18.25 -12.70 15.91
N VAL A 28 -18.15 -11.37 15.99
CA VAL A 28 -18.70 -10.46 14.98
C VAL A 28 -18.05 -10.71 13.61
N LEU A 29 -16.72 -10.78 13.55
CA LEU A 29 -15.99 -11.06 12.31
C LEU A 29 -16.32 -12.43 11.72
N ALA A 30 -16.37 -13.48 12.54
CA ALA A 30 -16.71 -14.83 12.11
C ALA A 30 -18.13 -14.88 11.54
N ASN A 31 -19.10 -14.20 12.17
CA ASN A 31 -20.45 -14.10 11.62
C ASN A 31 -20.47 -13.35 10.29
N HIS A 32 -19.70 -12.28 10.13
CA HIS A 32 -19.62 -11.55 8.85
C HIS A 32 -18.96 -12.38 7.74
N ILE A 33 -17.86 -13.07 8.02
CA ILE A 33 -17.12 -13.86 7.02
C ILE A 33 -17.91 -15.12 6.64
N LEU A 34 -18.40 -15.87 7.63
CA LEU A 34 -19.01 -17.18 7.42
C LEU A 34 -20.49 -17.11 6.99
N ARG A 35 -21.21 -16.04 7.34
CA ARG A 35 -22.61 -15.83 6.89
C ARG A 35 -22.73 -14.82 5.76
N SER A 36 -21.64 -14.30 5.21
CA SER A 36 -21.74 -13.53 3.97
C SER A 36 -22.20 -14.49 2.86
N PRO A 37 -23.39 -14.28 2.25
CA PRO A 37 -23.75 -15.03 1.07
C PRO A 37 -22.68 -14.75 0.01
N PRO A 38 -22.26 -15.75 -0.79
CA PRO A 38 -21.34 -15.50 -1.88
C PRO A 38 -21.92 -14.37 -2.73
N PRO A 39 -21.12 -13.35 -3.10
CA PRO A 39 -21.61 -12.30 -3.96
C PRO A 39 -22.17 -12.96 -5.23
N PRO A 40 -23.34 -12.52 -5.74
CA PRO A 40 -23.85 -13.08 -6.98
C PRO A 40 -22.75 -13.03 -8.04
N LEU A 41 -22.58 -14.12 -8.80
CA LEU A 41 -21.54 -14.26 -9.84
C LEU A 41 -21.54 -13.11 -10.87
N ASN A 42 -22.63 -12.32 -10.89
CA ASN A 42 -22.87 -11.19 -11.78
C ASN A 42 -22.91 -9.83 -11.04
N VAL A 43 -22.25 -9.68 -9.88
CA VAL A 43 -22.00 -8.33 -9.34
C VAL A 43 -21.01 -7.64 -10.28
N SER A 44 -21.56 -6.94 -11.26
CA SER A 44 -20.81 -5.93 -11.99
C SER A 44 -20.39 -4.89 -10.95
N LEU A 45 -19.13 -4.91 -10.55
CA LEU A 45 -18.52 -3.89 -9.73
C LEU A 45 -18.55 -2.59 -10.53
N THR A 46 -19.65 -1.85 -10.45
CA THR A 46 -19.74 -0.50 -10.99
C THR A 46 -18.74 0.35 -10.23
N ARG A 47 -17.74 0.90 -10.93
CA ARG A 47 -16.77 1.81 -10.34
C ARG A 47 -17.52 3.02 -9.78
N ASP A 48 -17.58 3.13 -8.46
CA ASP A 48 -17.99 4.37 -7.80
C ASP A 48 -17.12 5.53 -8.30
N ALA A 49 -17.71 6.72 -8.44
CA ALA A 49 -17.00 7.91 -8.94
C ALA A 49 -15.72 8.21 -8.15
N CYS A 50 -15.69 7.86 -6.86
CA CYS A 50 -14.54 7.99 -5.96
C CYS A 50 -13.36 7.05 -6.31
N LEU A 51 -13.63 5.98 -7.08
CA LEU A 51 -12.64 5.02 -7.57
C LEU A 51 -12.25 5.28 -9.04
N GLN A 52 -12.79 6.34 -9.64
CA GLN A 52 -12.45 6.81 -10.99
C GLN A 52 -11.44 7.94 -10.91
N TYR A 53 -10.23 7.62 -10.40
CA TYR A 53 -9.11 8.55 -10.54
C TYR A 53 -8.55 8.44 -11.97
N SER A 54 -8.67 9.52 -12.73
CA SER A 54 -7.88 9.70 -13.95
C SER A 54 -6.73 10.66 -13.63
N PRO A 55 -5.48 10.21 -13.75
CA PRO A 55 -4.33 11.10 -13.59
C PRO A 55 -4.45 12.32 -14.51
N PRO A 56 -4.15 13.54 -14.03
CA PRO A 56 -4.22 14.75 -14.86
C PRO A 56 -3.29 14.66 -16.07
N GLU A 57 -2.21 13.88 -15.99
CA GLU A 57 -1.26 13.65 -17.09
C GLU A 57 -1.88 12.91 -18.30
N LEU A 58 -3.07 12.34 -18.16
CA LEU A 58 -3.80 11.71 -19.29
C LEU A 58 -4.64 12.70 -20.08
N ASN A 59 -5.12 13.77 -19.44
CA ASN A 59 -6.05 14.71 -20.03
C ASN A 59 -5.41 16.07 -20.31
N GLU A 60 -4.34 16.40 -19.59
CA GLU A 60 -3.68 17.70 -19.65
C GLU A 60 -2.25 17.54 -20.18
N SER A 61 -1.90 18.41 -21.14
CA SER A 61 -0.52 18.56 -21.56
C SER A 61 0.29 19.21 -20.44
N CYS A 62 1.51 18.71 -20.22
CA CYS A 62 2.44 19.30 -19.26
C CYS A 62 2.67 20.79 -19.58
N ARG A 63 2.33 21.69 -18.64
CA ARG A 63 2.42 23.15 -18.85
C ARG A 63 3.80 23.74 -18.58
N PHE A 64 4.74 22.92 -18.15
CA PHE A 64 6.10 23.32 -17.84
C PHE A 64 7.10 22.56 -18.71
N GLU A 65 8.26 23.17 -18.94
CA GLU A 65 9.36 22.50 -19.62
C GLU A 65 9.95 21.41 -18.72
N VAL A 66 9.83 20.15 -19.15
CA VAL A 66 10.25 18.98 -18.37
C VAL A 66 11.74 19.05 -18.04
N LYS A 67 12.58 19.53 -18.96
CA LYS A 67 14.03 19.65 -18.73
C LYS A 67 14.36 20.61 -17.60
N GLU A 68 13.71 21.77 -17.57
CA GLU A 68 13.91 22.77 -16.51
C GLU A 68 13.35 22.29 -15.17
N MET A 69 12.19 21.62 -15.18
CA MET A 69 11.66 21.01 -13.97
C MET A 69 12.60 19.93 -13.41
N ARG A 70 13.24 19.13 -14.27
CA ARG A 70 14.25 18.15 -13.85
C ARG A 70 15.47 18.83 -13.21
N LYS A 71 15.99 19.91 -13.81
CA LYS A 71 17.08 20.70 -13.21
C LYS A 71 16.71 21.24 -11.83
N LEU A 72 15.47 21.68 -11.66
CA LEU A 72 14.99 22.17 -10.37
C LEU A 72 14.88 21.04 -9.32
N LEU A 73 14.29 19.90 -9.68
CA LEU A 73 14.03 18.80 -8.75
C LEU A 73 15.28 17.98 -8.41
N ASP A 74 16.12 17.72 -9.40
CA ASP A 74 17.29 16.85 -9.27
C ASP A 74 18.59 17.65 -9.00
N GLY A 75 18.55 18.97 -9.19
CA GLY A 75 19.65 19.89 -8.90
C GLY A 75 20.90 19.59 -9.72
N HIS A 76 22.03 19.45 -9.02
CA HIS A 76 23.35 19.21 -9.62
C HIS A 76 23.66 17.73 -9.91
N ASN A 77 22.77 16.80 -9.54
CA ASN A 77 23.00 15.35 -9.69
C ASN A 77 22.27 14.75 -10.90
N LEU A 78 21.91 15.58 -11.88
CA LEU A 78 21.13 15.13 -13.04
C LEU A 78 21.88 14.08 -13.86
N GLU A 79 23.11 14.38 -14.22
CA GLU A 79 23.95 13.51 -15.04
C GLU A 79 24.23 12.18 -14.34
N ASP A 80 24.56 12.21 -13.05
CA ASP A 80 24.84 10.99 -12.27
C ASP A 80 23.59 10.10 -12.15
N ARG A 81 22.40 10.71 -12.00
CA ARG A 81 21.14 9.99 -11.92
C ARG A 81 20.74 9.38 -13.26
N ASP A 82 20.93 10.11 -14.36
CA ASP A 82 20.69 9.58 -15.71
C ASP A 82 21.66 8.45 -16.06
N TRP A 83 22.93 8.58 -15.65
CA TRP A 83 23.93 7.52 -15.80
C TRP A 83 23.56 6.26 -15.01
N LEU A 84 23.20 6.40 -13.72
CA LEU A 84 22.77 5.29 -12.88
C LEU A 84 21.53 4.60 -13.44
N TYR A 85 20.55 5.37 -13.91
CA TYR A 85 19.36 4.82 -14.56
C TYR A 85 19.72 4.03 -15.83
N GLY A 86 20.69 4.52 -16.61
CA GLY A 86 21.25 3.80 -17.75
C GLY A 86 21.85 2.44 -17.37
N LEU A 87 22.59 2.38 -16.26
CA LEU A 87 23.13 1.11 -15.74
C LEU A 87 22.01 0.15 -15.29
N MET A 88 21.02 0.65 -14.57
CA MET A 88 19.86 -0.16 -14.15
C MET A 88 19.11 -0.73 -15.34
N MET A 89 18.95 0.04 -16.42
CA MET A 89 18.27 -0.36 -17.65
C MET A 89 19.00 -1.47 -18.43
N GLN A 90 20.32 -1.53 -18.33
CA GLN A 90 21.16 -2.51 -19.04
C GLN A 90 21.43 -3.77 -18.19
N SER A 91 21.22 -3.70 -16.89
CA SER A 91 21.46 -4.79 -15.96
C SER A 91 20.32 -5.82 -15.99
N ASN A 92 20.69 -7.10 -15.87
CA ASN A 92 19.74 -8.20 -15.66
C ASN A 92 19.21 -8.26 -14.21
N LEU A 93 19.82 -7.53 -13.27
CA LEU A 93 19.38 -7.48 -11.87
C LEU A 93 18.11 -6.65 -11.67
N PHE A 94 17.61 -6.00 -12.73
CA PHE A 94 16.42 -5.18 -12.68
C PHE A 94 15.38 -5.65 -13.70
N ASN A 95 14.13 -5.67 -13.26
CA ASN A 95 12.98 -5.91 -14.11
C ASN A 95 12.59 -4.64 -14.87
N ARG A 96 12.71 -4.68 -16.20
CA ARG A 96 12.19 -3.64 -17.09
C ARG A 96 10.75 -3.96 -17.50
N LYS A 97 9.83 -3.02 -17.30
CA LYS A 97 8.43 -3.12 -17.72
C LYS A 97 7.99 -1.87 -18.46
N GLU A 98 7.46 -2.04 -19.67
CA GLU A 98 6.89 -0.94 -20.45
C GLU A 98 5.37 -0.92 -20.30
N ARG A 99 4.81 0.22 -19.86
CA ARG A 99 3.36 0.43 -19.74
C ARG A 99 3.00 1.87 -20.02
N GLY A 100 1.99 2.08 -20.87
CA GLY A 100 1.48 3.42 -21.21
C GLY A 100 2.55 4.34 -21.80
N GLY A 101 3.45 3.81 -22.62
CA GLY A 101 4.57 4.56 -23.22
C GLY A 101 5.67 4.97 -22.22
N LYS A 102 5.63 4.45 -20.98
CA LYS A 102 6.64 4.68 -19.94
C LYS A 102 7.38 3.40 -19.63
N ILE A 103 8.67 3.52 -19.31
CA ILE A 103 9.51 2.41 -18.88
C ILE A 103 9.70 2.48 -17.37
N PHE A 104 9.36 1.40 -16.69
CA PHE A 104 9.55 1.21 -15.26
C PHE A 104 10.67 0.20 -15.04
N VAL A 105 11.54 0.51 -14.09
CA VAL A 105 12.67 -0.34 -13.71
C VAL A 105 12.60 -0.56 -12.21
N SER A 106 12.65 -1.81 -11.78
CA SER A 106 12.64 -2.17 -10.36
C SER A 106 13.61 -3.31 -10.08
N PRO A 107 14.23 -3.40 -8.90
CA PRO A 107 15.10 -4.52 -8.55
C PRO A 107 14.38 -5.87 -8.77
N ASP A 108 15.12 -6.87 -9.25
CA ASP A 108 14.63 -8.24 -9.33
C ASP A 108 15.00 -9.02 -8.07
N TYR A 109 14.07 -9.07 -7.13
CA TYR A 109 14.25 -9.77 -5.85
C TYR A 109 14.26 -11.30 -5.97
N ASN A 110 14.06 -11.85 -7.17
CA ASN A 110 14.16 -13.30 -7.40
C ASN A 110 15.60 -13.74 -7.77
N GLN A 111 16.50 -12.77 -7.99
CA GLN A 111 17.91 -13.02 -8.24
C GLN A 111 18.67 -12.75 -6.94
N THR A 112 19.23 -13.82 -6.35
CA THR A 112 20.12 -13.76 -5.16
C THR A 112 21.56 -13.53 -5.57
#